data_AF-A0A2S1GUI8-F1
#
_entry.id   AF-A0A2S1GUI8-F1
#
_cell.length_a   1.000
_cell.length_b   1.000
_cell.length_c   1.000
_cell.angle_alpha   90.00
_cell.angle_beta   90.00
_cell.angle_gamma   90.00
#
_symmetry.space_group_name_H-M   'P 1'
#
loop_
_entity.id
_entity.type
_entity.pdbx_description
1 polymer ?
#
loop_
_entity_poly.entity_id
_entity_poly.type
_entity_poly.pdbx_seq_one_letter_code
_entity_poly.pdbx_strand_id
1 'polypeptide(L)'
;GNARKMDKSTVLQKSIDFLRKHKEITAQSDASEIRQDWKPTFLSNEEFTQLMLEALDGFFLAIMTDGNIIYVSESITPLLEHLPSDLVDQSVFNFIPEGEHSEIYKILSSHLLESDSLTPEYLKSKNQLEFCCHMLRGTIDPKEQPTYEYVKFIGNFKCLNHVPNSAHNGFEGTIQRSHRPSYEEKVCFVATVRLATPQFIKEMCTVEEPN
;
A
#
# COMPACT_ATOMS: atom_id res chain seq x y z
N GLY A 1 -19.48 6.29 26.60
CA GLY A 1 -19.78 7.73 26.55
C GLY A 1 -20.24 8.08 25.15
N ASN A 2 -21.38 8.75 25.01
CA ASN A 2 -22.00 9.08 23.73
C ASN A 2 -21.01 9.82 22.81
N ALA A 3 -20.71 9.24 21.64
CA ALA A 3 -20.14 10.00 20.53
C ALA A 3 -21.08 11.18 20.26
N ARG A 4 -20.61 12.41 20.54
CA ARG A 4 -21.42 13.61 20.40
C ARG A 4 -21.86 13.72 18.94
N LYS A 5 -23.14 13.45 18.68
CA LYS A 5 -23.79 13.82 17.42
C LYS A 5 -23.53 15.31 17.21
N MET A 6 -22.75 15.64 16.19
CA MET A 6 -22.51 17.02 15.79
C MET A 6 -23.78 17.59 15.14
N ASP A 7 -24.10 18.84 15.41
CA ASP A 7 -25.19 19.52 14.73
C ASP A 7 -24.83 19.79 13.25
N LYS A 8 -25.85 20.01 12.42
CA LYS A 8 -25.69 20.20 10.97
C LYS A 8 -24.77 21.38 10.63
N SER A 9 -24.82 22.46 11.41
CA SER A 9 -23.99 23.65 11.19
C SER A 9 -22.52 23.31 11.43
N THR A 10 -22.22 22.62 12.54
CA THR A 10 -20.87 22.14 12.86
C THR A 10 -20.33 21.18 11.80
N VAL A 11 -21.15 20.27 11.26
CA VAL A 11 -20.73 19.36 10.18
C VAL A 11 -20.38 20.13 8.91
N LEU A 12 -21.21 21.09 8.49
CA LEU A 12 -20.95 21.91 7.31
C LEU A 12 -19.69 22.75 7.48
N GLN A 13 -19.54 23.41 8.62
CA GLN A 13 -18.36 24.22 8.92
C GLN A 13 -17.08 23.38 8.87
N LYS A 14 -17.05 22.22 9.54
CA LYS A 14 -15.90 21.31 9.50
C LYS A 14 -15.61 20.78 8.09
N SER A 15 -16.65 20.55 7.28
CA SER A 15 -16.48 20.09 5.89
C SER A 15 -15.85 21.18 5.02
N ILE A 16 -16.29 22.44 5.18
CA ILE A 16 -15.70 23.60 4.49
C ILE A 16 -14.23 23.77 4.88
N ASP A 17 -13.94 23.70 6.17
CA ASP A 17 -12.57 23.85 6.69
C ASP A 17 -11.67 22.72 6.19
N PHE A 18 -12.17 21.48 6.16
CA PHE A 18 -11.46 20.34 5.57
C PHE A 18 -11.13 20.56 4.09
N LEU A 19 -12.12 20.94 3.27
CA LEU A 19 -11.91 21.15 1.84
C LEU A 19 -10.97 22.32 1.55
N ARG A 20 -11.07 23.41 2.32
CA ARG A 20 -10.17 24.56 2.21
C ARG A 20 -8.73 24.15 2.53
N LYS A 21 -8.54 23.47 3.66
CA LYS A 21 -7.23 23.00 4.10
C LYS A 21 -6.62 22.00 3.12
N HIS A 22 -7.44 21.10 2.57
CA HIS A 22 -6.99 20.14 1.55
C HIS A 22 -6.49 20.84 0.28
N LYS A 23 -7.23 21.85 -0.21
CA LYS A 23 -6.81 22.65 -1.37
C LYS A 23 -5.51 23.39 -1.11
N GLU A 24 -5.38 24.00 0.06
CA GLU A 24 -4.15 24.71 0.46
C GLU A 24 -2.94 23.79 0.46
N ILE A 25 -3.07 22.59 1.03
CA ILE A 25 -1.95 21.64 1.16
C ILE A 25 -1.57 21.04 -0.19
N THR A 26 -2.55 20.74 -1.04
CA THR A 26 -2.28 20.32 -2.42
C THR A 26 -1.53 21.44 -3.18
N ALA A 27 -1.89 22.70 -2.95
CA ALA A 27 -1.24 23.88 -3.51
C ALA A 27 0.07 24.30 -2.82
N GLN A 28 0.49 23.62 -1.74
CA GLN A 28 1.77 23.83 -1.06
C GLN A 28 2.70 22.62 -1.13
N SER A 29 2.22 21.47 -1.62
CA SER A 29 3.03 20.25 -1.77
C SER A 29 4.30 20.50 -2.59
N ASP A 30 5.42 19.97 -2.09
CA ASP A 30 6.75 20.03 -2.71
C ASP A 30 6.85 19.19 -3.98
N ALA A 31 6.00 18.17 -4.12
CA ALA A 31 5.89 17.36 -5.33
C ALA A 31 5.08 18.12 -6.40
N SER A 32 5.79 18.93 -7.20
CA SER A 32 5.22 19.70 -8.31
C SER A 32 4.43 18.83 -9.30
N GLU A 33 4.79 17.55 -9.41
CA GLU A 33 4.13 16.53 -10.24
C GLU A 33 2.67 16.29 -9.84
N ILE A 34 2.30 16.43 -8.55
CA ILE A 34 0.93 16.19 -8.06
C ILE A 34 -0.07 17.22 -8.63
N ARG A 35 0.42 18.39 -9.07
CA ARG A 35 -0.43 19.50 -9.52
C ARG A 35 -0.72 19.49 -11.02
N GLN A 36 -0.11 18.58 -11.78
CA GLN A 36 -0.31 18.53 -13.22
C GLN A 36 -1.57 17.76 -13.55
N ASP A 37 -2.24 18.17 -14.63
CA ASP A 37 -3.45 17.53 -15.14
C ASP A 37 -3.07 16.27 -15.96
N TRP A 38 -2.55 15.27 -15.25
CA TRP A 38 -2.03 14.03 -15.86
C TRP A 38 -3.12 13.12 -16.43
N LYS A 39 -4.31 13.14 -15.83
CA LYS A 39 -5.39 12.22 -16.16
C LYS A 39 -6.46 12.93 -17.00
N PRO A 40 -6.57 12.61 -18.30
CA PRO A 40 -7.67 13.08 -19.12
C PRO A 40 -9.04 12.75 -18.50
N THR A 41 -10.03 13.61 -18.74
CA THR A 41 -11.39 13.43 -18.19
C THR A 41 -12.14 12.25 -18.80
N PHE A 42 -11.72 11.77 -19.98
CA PHE A 42 -12.31 10.60 -20.63
C PHE A 42 -11.85 9.26 -20.04
N LEU A 43 -10.72 9.25 -19.29
CA LEU A 43 -10.25 8.05 -18.59
C LEU A 43 -10.83 7.99 -17.19
N SER A 44 -11.36 6.82 -16.84
CA SER A 44 -11.63 6.46 -15.45
C SER A 44 -10.32 6.41 -14.64
N ASN A 45 -10.43 6.44 -13.32
CA ASN A 45 -9.25 6.29 -12.46
C ASN A 45 -8.63 4.90 -12.64
N GLU A 46 -9.44 3.86 -12.83
CA GLU A 46 -9.00 2.49 -13.02
C GLU A 46 -8.16 2.34 -14.30
N GLU A 47 -8.69 2.79 -15.45
CA GLU A 47 -7.97 2.75 -16.73
C GLU A 47 -6.66 3.54 -16.67
N PHE A 48 -6.69 4.74 -16.07
CA PHE A 48 -5.49 5.55 -15.95
C PHE A 48 -4.45 4.91 -15.02
N THR A 49 -4.90 4.35 -13.89
CA THR A 49 -4.01 3.65 -12.95
C THR A 49 -3.38 2.43 -13.59
N GLN A 50 -4.15 1.60 -14.29
CA GLN A 50 -3.63 0.44 -15.01
C GLN A 50 -2.61 0.86 -16.08
N LEU A 51 -2.96 1.85 -16.91
CA LEU A 51 -2.07 2.39 -17.94
C LEU A 51 -0.75 2.91 -17.34
N MET A 52 -0.83 3.64 -16.23
CA MET A 52 0.35 4.20 -15.57
C MET A 52 1.24 3.11 -14.97
N LEU A 53 0.65 2.11 -14.31
CA LEU A 53 1.41 0.98 -13.76
C LEU A 53 2.10 0.17 -14.85
N GLU A 54 1.42 -0.07 -15.97
CA GLU A 54 2.01 -0.77 -17.11
C GLU A 54 3.19 0.00 -17.71
N ALA A 55 3.04 1.31 -17.92
CA ALA A 55 4.08 2.18 -18.48
C ALA A 55 5.29 2.38 -17.54
N LEU A 56 5.08 2.24 -16.22
CA LEU A 56 6.12 2.43 -15.21
C LEU A 56 6.82 1.13 -14.79
N ASP A 57 6.45 -0.01 -15.37
CA ASP A 57 6.83 -1.35 -14.91
C ASP A 57 6.59 -1.51 -13.40
N GLY A 58 5.40 -1.06 -12.97
CA GLY A 58 5.06 -0.94 -11.57
C GLY A 58 3.84 -1.73 -11.12
N PHE A 59 3.78 -2.00 -9.83
CA PHE A 59 2.66 -2.63 -9.14
C PHE A 59 2.46 -1.98 -7.77
N PHE A 60 1.27 -2.11 -7.20
CA PHE A 60 1.02 -1.67 -5.83
C PHE A 60 1.34 -2.78 -4.83
N LEU A 61 1.89 -2.38 -3.69
CA LEU A 61 2.18 -3.26 -2.56
C LEU A 61 1.87 -2.53 -1.25
N ALA A 62 1.21 -3.21 -0.32
CA ALA A 62 1.01 -2.72 1.04
C ALA A 62 1.54 -3.73 2.06
N ILE A 63 2.41 -3.24 2.95
CA ILE A 63 3.14 -4.05 3.92
C ILE A 63 2.89 -3.47 5.31
N MET A 64 2.56 -4.32 6.27
CA MET A 64 2.51 -3.96 7.67
C MET A 64 3.90 -3.64 8.21
N THR A 65 3.99 -2.88 9.30
CA THR A 65 5.31 -2.55 9.92
C THR A 65 6.08 -3.76 10.43
N ASP A 66 5.42 -4.91 10.63
CA ASP A 66 6.05 -6.19 10.97
C ASP A 66 6.56 -6.97 9.75
N GLY A 67 6.36 -6.44 8.53
CA GLY A 67 6.76 -7.07 7.27
C GLY A 67 5.68 -7.92 6.59
N ASN A 68 4.51 -8.11 7.20
CA ASN A 68 3.43 -8.88 6.57
C ASN A 68 2.81 -8.13 5.38
N ILE A 69 2.75 -8.77 4.22
CA ILE A 69 2.10 -8.22 3.02
C ILE A 69 0.59 -8.38 3.18
N ILE A 70 -0.15 -7.28 3.08
CA ILE A 70 -1.62 -7.25 3.23
C ILE A 70 -2.35 -7.01 1.90
N TYR A 71 -1.63 -6.54 0.89
CA TYR A 71 -2.18 -6.33 -0.45
C TYR A 71 -1.06 -6.24 -1.48
N VAL A 72 -1.30 -6.83 -2.64
CA VAL A 72 -0.50 -6.64 -3.85
C VAL A 72 -1.44 -6.59 -5.05
N SER A 73 -1.17 -5.75 -6.05
CA SER A 73 -1.97 -5.70 -7.28
C SER A 73 -1.58 -6.82 -8.26
N GLU A 74 -2.54 -7.25 -9.09
CA GLU A 74 -2.36 -8.24 -10.18
C GLU A 74 -1.18 -7.94 -11.13
N SER A 75 -0.79 -6.67 -11.27
CA SER A 75 0.37 -6.26 -12.09
C SER A 75 1.71 -6.86 -11.64
N ILE A 76 1.79 -7.48 -10.45
CA ILE A 76 3.00 -8.19 -10.03
C ILE A 76 3.29 -9.43 -10.89
N THR A 77 2.27 -10.14 -11.36
CA THR A 77 2.44 -11.41 -12.08
C THR A 77 3.27 -11.26 -13.35
N PRO A 78 2.98 -10.32 -14.27
CA PRO A 78 3.83 -10.12 -15.46
C PRO A 78 5.20 -9.50 -15.16
N LEU A 79 5.45 -8.99 -13.95
CA LEU A 79 6.69 -8.28 -13.60
C LEU A 79 7.68 -9.16 -12.84
N LEU A 80 7.20 -9.88 -11.83
CA LEU A 80 7.98 -10.73 -10.93
C LEU A 80 7.52 -12.19 -10.93
N GLU A 81 6.59 -12.60 -11.79
CA GLU A 81 6.16 -14.01 -11.95
C GLU A 81 5.55 -14.66 -10.69
N HIS A 82 5.00 -13.84 -9.78
CA HIS A 82 4.24 -14.34 -8.64
C HIS A 82 2.74 -14.10 -8.84
N LEU A 83 1.91 -14.99 -8.32
CA LEU A 83 0.49 -14.71 -8.16
C LEU A 83 0.28 -13.87 -6.88
N PRO A 84 -0.71 -12.97 -6.83
CA PRO A 84 -1.02 -12.23 -5.61
C PRO A 84 -1.23 -13.12 -4.38
N SER A 85 -1.82 -14.30 -4.58
CA SER A 85 -2.02 -15.32 -3.52
C SER A 85 -0.72 -15.84 -2.91
N ASP A 86 0.39 -15.76 -3.64
CA ASP A 86 1.69 -16.24 -3.18
C ASP A 86 2.35 -15.24 -2.22
N LEU A 87 1.97 -13.95 -2.31
CA LEU A 87 2.55 -12.88 -1.51
C LEU A 87 1.65 -12.45 -0.34
N VAL A 88 0.34 -12.39 -0.52
CA VAL A 88 -0.57 -11.94 0.53
C VAL A 88 -0.47 -12.86 1.74
N ASP A 89 -0.45 -12.27 2.94
CA ASP A 89 -0.24 -12.94 4.23
C ASP A 89 1.13 -13.63 4.38
N GLN A 90 2.08 -13.33 3.49
CA GLN A 90 3.49 -13.70 3.65
C GLN A 90 4.33 -12.53 4.13
N SER A 91 5.47 -12.86 4.72
CA SER A 91 6.50 -11.89 5.06
C SER A 91 7.19 -11.38 3.79
N VAL A 92 7.31 -10.06 3.63
CA VAL A 92 8.08 -9.45 2.53
C VAL A 92 9.54 -9.93 2.52
N PHE A 93 10.09 -10.28 3.68
CA PHE A 93 11.45 -10.78 3.82
C PHE A 93 11.67 -12.16 3.16
N ASN A 94 10.60 -12.91 2.86
CA ASN A 94 10.70 -14.14 2.08
C ASN A 94 11.09 -13.87 0.62
N PHE A 95 10.86 -12.65 0.14
CA PHE A 95 11.10 -12.23 -1.23
C PHE A 95 12.29 -11.27 -1.36
N ILE A 96 12.99 -10.96 -0.27
CA ILE A 96 14.14 -10.04 -0.26
C ILE A 96 15.38 -10.83 0.14
N PRO A 97 16.57 -10.61 -0.46
CA PRO A 97 17.80 -11.26 -0.02
C PRO A 97 18.12 -10.97 1.46
N GLU A 98 18.59 -11.98 2.20
CA GLU A 98 18.92 -11.85 3.63
C GLU A 98 19.90 -10.70 3.94
N GLY A 99 20.82 -10.42 3.01
CA GLY A 99 21.78 -9.32 3.14
C GLY A 99 21.14 -7.92 3.22
N GLU A 100 19.90 -7.77 2.76
CA GLU A 100 19.16 -6.50 2.74
C GLU A 100 18.12 -6.38 3.87
N HIS A 101 17.83 -7.48 4.59
CA HIS A 101 16.75 -7.53 5.59
C HIS A 101 16.89 -6.46 6.68
N SER A 102 18.11 -6.25 7.18
CA SER A 102 18.35 -5.31 8.28
C SER A 102 17.99 -3.87 7.93
N GLU A 103 18.28 -3.42 6.70
CA GLU A 103 17.96 -2.06 6.27
C GLU A 103 16.45 -1.91 6.02
N ILE A 104 15.81 -2.92 5.41
CA ILE A 104 14.36 -2.90 5.19
C ILE A 104 13.59 -2.91 6.51
N TYR A 105 14.02 -3.71 7.49
CA TYR A 105 13.42 -3.74 8.81
C TYR A 105 13.51 -2.37 9.51
N LYS A 106 14.67 -1.71 9.42
CA LYS A 106 14.89 -0.37 9.96
C LYS A 106 13.99 0.66 9.27
N ILE A 107 13.84 0.58 7.96
CA ILE A 107 12.95 1.46 7.18
C ILE A 107 11.49 1.28 7.62
N LEU A 108 10.99 0.05 7.68
CA LEU A 108 9.60 -0.23 8.10
C LEU A 108 9.33 0.16 9.56
N SER A 109 10.35 0.06 10.43
CA SER A 109 10.25 0.44 11.84
C SER A 109 10.34 1.95 12.09
N SER A 110 10.90 2.72 11.14
CA SER A 110 11.20 4.15 11.32
C SER A 110 9.95 5.02 11.55
N HIS A 111 8.79 4.60 11.03
CA HIS A 111 7.51 5.30 11.24
C HIS A 111 7.14 5.47 12.72
N LEU A 112 7.55 4.52 13.58
CA LEU A 112 7.22 4.54 15.00
C LEU A 112 7.87 5.71 15.78
N LEU A 113 8.80 6.44 15.15
CA LEU A 113 9.57 7.51 15.79
C LEU A 113 8.98 8.92 15.56
N GLU A 114 7.99 9.10 14.68
CA GLU A 114 7.53 10.42 14.21
C GLU A 114 6.03 10.74 14.41
N SER A 115 5.29 9.89 15.13
CA SER A 115 3.82 9.98 15.26
C SER A 115 3.28 11.02 16.27
N ASP A 116 4.14 11.77 16.96
CA ASP A 116 3.76 12.65 18.09
C ASP A 116 3.07 13.99 17.74
N SER A 117 2.61 14.20 16.49
CA SER A 117 1.99 15.48 16.09
C SER A 117 0.53 15.34 15.70
N LEU A 118 -0.34 16.16 16.31
CA LEU A 118 -1.80 16.26 16.14
C LEU A 118 -2.29 16.68 14.73
N THR A 119 -1.48 16.49 13.69
CA THR A 119 -1.81 16.78 12.29
C THR A 119 -2.20 15.49 11.58
N PRO A 120 -3.37 15.44 10.91
CA PRO A 120 -3.80 14.28 10.15
C PRO A 120 -2.73 13.77 9.17
N GLU A 121 -2.50 12.46 9.10
CA GLU A 121 -1.41 11.81 8.34
C GLU A 121 -1.36 12.16 6.85
N TYR A 122 -2.52 12.40 6.23
CA TYR A 122 -2.59 12.81 4.82
C TYR A 122 -2.00 14.21 4.54
N LEU A 123 -1.57 14.93 5.59
CA LEU A 123 -1.05 16.30 5.53
C LEU A 123 0.47 16.40 5.75
N LYS A 124 1.16 15.29 6.01
CA LYS A 124 2.62 15.30 6.18
C LYS A 124 3.30 15.00 4.85
N SER A 125 3.90 16.01 4.22
CA SER A 125 4.87 15.81 3.12
C SER A 125 6.07 14.94 3.53
N LYS A 126 6.28 14.74 4.85
CA LYS A 126 7.33 13.90 5.43
C LYS A 126 7.03 12.41 5.52
N ASN A 127 5.80 11.98 5.23
CA ASN A 127 5.46 10.55 5.23
C ASN A 127 5.80 9.86 3.90
N GLN A 128 6.26 10.61 2.89
CA GLN A 128 6.77 10.01 1.65
C GLN A 128 8.13 9.37 1.92
N LEU A 129 8.26 8.11 1.53
CA LEU A 129 9.45 7.32 1.70
C LEU A 129 9.75 6.60 0.38
N GLU A 130 11.01 6.67 -0.02
CA GLU A 130 11.54 5.96 -1.17
C GLU A 130 12.76 5.15 -0.76
N PHE A 131 12.83 3.90 -1.21
CA PHE A 131 14.00 3.04 -1.06
C PHE A 131 14.06 2.04 -2.20
N CYS A 132 15.21 1.41 -2.37
CA CYS A 132 15.40 0.35 -3.34
C CYS A 132 15.89 -0.93 -2.65
N CYS A 133 15.52 -2.08 -3.20
CA CYS A 133 16.03 -3.38 -2.78
C CYS A 133 15.87 -4.38 -3.93
N HIS A 134 16.33 -5.60 -3.72
CA HIS A 134 16.10 -6.71 -4.61
C HIS A 134 14.83 -7.48 -4.20
N MET A 135 14.02 -7.87 -5.19
CA MET A 135 12.86 -8.75 -5.00
C MET A 135 12.99 -10.01 -5.84
N LEU A 136 12.73 -11.16 -5.21
CA LEU A 136 12.78 -12.48 -5.80
C LEU A 136 11.74 -12.60 -6.92
N ARG A 137 12.14 -13.12 -8.09
CA ARG A 137 11.22 -13.55 -9.15
C ARG A 137 10.64 -14.92 -8.80
N GLY A 138 9.37 -15.12 -9.16
CA GLY A 138 8.77 -16.44 -9.22
C GLY A 138 9.47 -17.29 -10.27
N THR A 139 9.30 -18.61 -10.16
CA THR A 139 9.79 -19.56 -11.15
C THR A 139 8.83 -20.73 -11.23
N ILE A 140 8.66 -21.27 -12.43
CA ILE A 140 7.88 -22.49 -12.68
C ILE A 140 8.73 -23.73 -12.35
N ASP A 141 10.06 -23.64 -12.46
CA ASP A 141 10.98 -24.74 -12.16
C ASP A 141 11.65 -24.55 -10.78
N PRO A 142 11.27 -25.33 -9.76
CA PRO A 142 11.87 -25.22 -8.44
C PRO A 142 13.37 -25.59 -8.38
N LYS A 143 13.95 -26.09 -9.48
CA LYS A 143 15.40 -26.37 -9.60
C LYS A 143 16.20 -25.17 -10.09
N GLU A 144 15.54 -24.15 -10.61
CA GLU A 144 16.19 -22.94 -11.08
C GLU A 144 16.79 -22.16 -9.91
N GLN A 145 17.90 -21.46 -10.15
CA GLN A 145 18.50 -20.62 -9.12
C GLN A 145 17.62 -19.38 -8.87
N PRO A 146 17.52 -18.91 -7.62
CA PRO A 146 16.72 -17.73 -7.30
C PRO A 146 17.30 -16.50 -8.02
N THR A 147 16.46 -15.87 -8.83
CA THR A 147 16.78 -14.66 -9.57
C THR A 147 16.05 -13.47 -8.96
N TYR A 148 16.70 -12.32 -8.90
CA TYR A 148 16.15 -11.13 -8.26
C TYR A 148 16.12 -9.94 -9.22
N GLU A 149 15.10 -9.11 -9.08
CA GLU A 149 14.99 -7.82 -9.76
C GLU A 149 15.28 -6.69 -8.79
N TYR A 150 16.03 -5.69 -9.24
CA TYR A 150 16.21 -4.47 -8.47
C TYR A 150 14.96 -3.59 -8.65
N VAL A 151 14.31 -3.24 -7.54
CA VAL A 151 13.06 -2.49 -7.53
C VAL A 151 13.16 -1.23 -6.67
N LYS A 152 12.37 -0.22 -7.02
CA LYS A 152 12.22 1.03 -6.27
C LYS A 152 10.82 1.11 -5.67
N PHE A 153 10.76 1.26 -4.36
CA PHE A 153 9.54 1.54 -3.61
C PHE A 153 9.34 3.05 -3.51
N ILE A 154 8.13 3.52 -3.82
CA ILE A 154 7.72 4.92 -3.70
C ILE A 154 6.38 4.92 -2.99
N GLY A 155 6.36 5.30 -1.72
CA GLY A 155 5.18 5.11 -0.89
C GLY A 155 5.08 6.04 0.31
N ASN A 156 4.09 5.75 1.15
CA ASN A 156 3.91 6.41 2.43
C ASN A 156 3.28 5.47 3.46
N PHE A 157 3.52 5.76 4.73
CA PHE A 157 2.86 5.07 5.83
C PHE A 157 1.43 5.61 6.04
N LYS A 158 0.50 4.70 6.31
CA LYS A 158 -0.91 4.97 6.58
C LYS A 158 -1.38 4.20 7.80
N CYS A 159 -2.17 4.84 8.66
CA CYS A 159 -2.87 4.15 9.74
C CYS A 159 -4.12 3.43 9.23
N LEU A 160 -4.20 2.14 9.52
CA LEU A 160 -5.33 1.28 9.24
C LEU A 160 -6.33 1.39 10.40
N ASN A 161 -7.31 2.28 10.24
CA ASN A 161 -8.45 2.32 11.14
C ASN A 161 -9.30 1.05 10.94
N HIS A 162 -9.62 0.35 12.04
CA HIS A 162 -10.48 -0.83 12.00
C HIS A 162 -11.88 -0.47 11.46
N VAL A 163 -12.14 -0.77 10.18
CA VAL A 163 -13.51 -0.86 9.68
C VAL A 163 -14.16 -2.02 10.44
N PRO A 164 -15.27 -1.80 11.18
CA PRO A 164 -15.91 -2.90 11.91
C PRO A 164 -16.27 -4.01 10.92
N ASN A 165 -15.63 -5.17 11.15
CA ASN A 165 -15.82 -6.38 10.39
C ASN A 165 -17.31 -6.72 10.35
N SER A 166 -17.98 -6.49 9.21
CA SER A 166 -19.37 -6.89 9.02
C SER A 166 -19.41 -8.34 8.53
N ALA A 167 -18.88 -9.26 9.34
CA ALA A 167 -19.04 -10.69 9.13
C ALA A 167 -20.23 -11.19 9.97
N HIS A 168 -21.35 -11.32 9.29
CA HIS A 168 -22.47 -12.26 9.45
C HIS A 168 -22.59 -13.16 10.71
N ASN A 169 -23.85 -13.21 11.18
CA ASN A 169 -24.63 -14.34 11.68
C ASN A 169 -24.12 -15.17 12.87
N GLY A 170 -24.99 -15.28 13.88
CA GLY A 170 -24.73 -15.95 15.14
C GLY A 170 -24.67 -17.47 15.08
N PHE A 171 -23.76 -18.03 15.88
CA PHE A 171 -23.99 -19.14 16.80
C PHE A 171 -22.81 -19.23 17.79
N GLU A 172 -23.07 -19.64 19.04
CA GLU A 172 -22.10 -19.74 20.15
C GLU A 172 -20.93 -20.71 19.89
N GLY A 173 -19.79 -20.48 20.56
CA GLY A 173 -18.70 -21.45 20.66
C GLY A 173 -17.50 -20.95 21.46
N THR A 174 -17.48 -21.27 22.75
CA THR A 174 -16.47 -20.95 23.76
C THR A 174 -15.09 -21.51 23.44
N ILE A 175 -14.11 -20.70 23.02
CA ILE A 175 -12.67 -20.92 23.32
C ILE A 175 -11.96 -19.56 23.50
N GLN A 176 -11.46 -19.36 24.70
CA GLN A 176 -10.56 -18.29 25.12
C GLN A 176 -9.30 -18.28 24.23
N ARG A 177 -9.11 -17.23 23.42
CA ARG A 177 -7.76 -16.83 22.96
C ARG A 177 -7.39 -15.50 23.61
N SER A 178 -6.23 -15.57 24.25
CA SER A 178 -5.48 -14.55 24.98
C SER A 178 -5.75 -13.10 24.56
N HIS A 179 -5.90 -12.25 25.59
CA HIS A 179 -5.79 -10.79 25.56
C HIS A 179 -4.97 -10.26 24.37
N ARG A 180 -5.66 -9.80 23.32
CA ARG A 180 -5.09 -8.86 22.36
C ARG A 180 -5.31 -7.46 22.95
N PRO A 181 -4.28 -6.61 23.10
CA PRO A 181 -4.51 -5.23 23.46
C PRO A 181 -5.42 -4.61 22.39
N SER A 182 -6.64 -4.28 22.78
CA SER A 182 -7.51 -3.39 22.04
C SER A 182 -6.80 -2.03 22.00
N TYR A 183 -6.68 -1.42 20.82
CA TYR A 183 -6.00 -0.14 20.53
C TYR A 183 -4.51 -0.18 20.13
N GLU A 184 -4.08 -1.14 19.32
CA GLU A 184 -2.91 -0.88 18.45
C GLU A 184 -3.40 -0.34 17.11
N GLU A 185 -3.16 0.96 16.89
CA GLU A 185 -3.27 1.58 15.57
C GLU A 185 -2.29 0.86 14.65
N LYS A 186 -2.84 0.09 13.71
CA LYS A 186 -2.04 -0.72 12.79
C LYS A 186 -1.55 0.18 11.67
N VAL A 187 -0.24 0.33 11.52
CA VAL A 187 0.35 1.10 10.43
C VAL A 187 0.77 0.16 9.31
N CYS A 188 0.49 0.54 8.07
CA CYS A 188 1.06 -0.09 6.89
C CYS A 188 1.80 0.93 6.01
N PHE A 189 2.85 0.46 5.34
CA PHE A 189 3.50 1.16 4.25
C PHE A 189 2.81 0.79 2.95
N VAL A 190 2.26 1.78 2.24
CA VAL A 190 1.62 1.59 0.93
C VAL A 190 2.48 2.24 -0.14
N ALA A 191 2.89 1.47 -1.14
CA ALA A 191 3.82 1.91 -2.15
C ALA A 191 3.42 1.48 -3.56
N THR A 192 3.85 2.27 -4.53
CA THR A 192 4.11 1.82 -5.89
C THR A 192 5.52 1.26 -5.92
N VAL A 193 5.66 0.00 -6.32
CA VAL A 193 6.95 -0.67 -6.55
C VAL A 193 7.21 -0.67 -8.04
N ARG A 194 8.38 -0.23 -8.48
CA ARG A 194 8.78 -0.16 -9.89
C ARG A 194 10.03 -0.95 -10.13
N LEU A 195 10.07 -1.75 -11.20
CA LEU A 195 11.31 -2.39 -11.62
C LEU A 195 12.30 -1.33 -12.12
N ALA A 196 13.58 -1.48 -11.77
CA ALA A 196 14.64 -0.64 -12.31
C ALA A 196 14.97 -1.02 -13.76
N THR A 197 14.83 -2.30 -14.09
CA THR A 197 15.00 -2.84 -15.44
C THR A 197 13.69 -2.69 -16.24
N PRO A 198 13.67 -1.93 -17.35
CA PRO A 198 12.46 -1.78 -18.14
C PRO A 198 12.01 -3.09 -18.79
N GLN A 199 10.71 -3.38 -18.77
CA GLN A 199 10.11 -4.58 -19.35
C GLN A 199 9.31 -4.24 -20.60
N PHE A 200 9.97 -4.28 -21.77
CA PHE A 200 9.35 -3.86 -23.04
C PHE A 200 8.36 -4.87 -23.62
N ILE A 201 8.46 -6.14 -23.23
CA ILE A 201 7.58 -7.23 -23.68
C ILE A 201 7.17 -7.99 -22.43
N LYS A 202 5.87 -8.05 -22.17
CA LYS A 202 5.28 -8.73 -21.00
C LYS A 202 4.24 -9.74 -21.47
N GLU A 203 4.15 -10.86 -20.79
CA GLU A 203 3.07 -11.82 -21.02
C GLU A 203 1.77 -11.26 -20.45
N MET A 204 0.68 -11.33 -21.23
CA MET A 204 -0.66 -11.00 -20.73
C MET A 204 -1.26 -12.24 -20.09
N CYS A 205 -1.69 -12.13 -18.82
CA CYS A 205 -2.53 -13.16 -18.20
C CYS A 205 -3.84 -13.25 -18.97
N THR A 206 -4.01 -14.31 -19.75
CA THR A 206 -5.27 -14.60 -20.43
C THR A 206 -6.19 -15.25 -19.41
N VAL A 207 -7.22 -14.53 -18.98
CA VAL A 207 -8.29 -15.13 -18.19
C VAL A 207 -9.16 -15.92 -19.16
N GLU A 208 -9.03 -17.25 -19.16
CA GLU A 208 -10.02 -18.10 -19.84
C GLU A 208 -11.34 -18.02 -19.06
N GLU A 209 -12.36 -17.39 -19.65
CA GLU A 209 -13.72 -17.44 -19.10
C GLU A 209 -14.24 -18.89 -19.18
N PRO A 210 -14.78 -19.47 -18.09
CA PRO A 210 -15.38 -20.78 -18.15
C PRO A 210 -16.68 -20.74 -18.97
N ASN A 211 -16.70 -21.56 -20.02
CA ASN A 211 -17.83 -21.82 -20.92
C ASN A 211 -19.04 -22.46 -20.22
#